data_AF-A0AAD8NF96-F1
#
_entry.id   AF-A0AAD8NF96-F1
#
_cell.length_a   1.000
_cell.length_b   1.000
_cell.length_c   1.000
_cell.angle_alpha   90.00
_cell.angle_beta   90.00
_cell.angle_gamma   90.00
#
_symmetry.space_group_name_H-M   'P 1'
#
loop_
_entity.id
_entity.type
_entity.pdbx_description
1 polymer ?
#
loop_
_entity_poly.entity_id
_entity_poly.type
_entity_poly.pdbx_seq_one_letter_code
_entity_poly.pdbx_strand_id
1 'polypeptide(L)'
;MQRSAQGYIPVSGHLQQQLANMPEFHRPEMPDFTIHEYQPLIDSSDMTPQDWQSIAEDIRQNYDRYDGFVILHGTDTMAFTASALSFMLENLAKPVIVTGSQIPLAELRSDGQQNLLNSLYVAANYPISEVSLFFNNTLYRGNRTTKAHADGFNAFASPNLSALLEAGIHIRRLNTPPAPAGQGELKVHTITPQPIGVVTIYPGISADVVRNFLRQPVKALILRSYGVGNAPQNKEFLAELQQASERGIVVVNLTQCISGKVNMGGYATGNALEHAGVISGFDLTVEAALTKLHFLLSQDLSADQIRARMQQNLRGELTED
;
A
#
# COMPACT_ATOMS: atom_id res chain seq x y z
N MET A 1 6.01 12.47 18.23
CA MET A 1 4.96 12.39 19.27
C MET A 1 5.60 12.56 20.63
N GLN A 2 4.95 13.29 21.55
CA GLN A 2 5.36 13.44 22.94
C GLN A 2 4.28 12.85 23.85
N ARG A 3 4.67 12.24 24.98
CA ARG A 3 3.72 11.70 25.96
C ARG A 3 2.96 12.82 26.67
N SER A 4 1.63 12.67 26.77
CA SER A 4 0.74 13.58 27.50
C SER A 4 -0.23 12.79 28.41
N ALA A 5 -1.06 13.50 29.18
CA ALA A 5 -2.12 12.90 30.00
C ALA A 5 -3.23 12.21 29.19
N GLN A 6 -3.37 12.51 27.90
CA GLN A 6 -4.40 11.96 27.00
C GLN A 6 -3.81 10.97 25.98
N GLY A 7 -2.61 10.45 26.24
CA GLY A 7 -1.86 9.62 25.30
C GLY A 7 -0.77 10.42 24.57
N TYR A 8 -0.27 9.89 23.47
CA TYR A 8 0.77 10.55 22.69
C TYR A 8 0.16 11.64 21.81
N ILE A 9 0.78 12.83 21.78
CA ILE A 9 0.32 13.96 20.97
C ILE A 9 1.41 14.42 19.98
N PRO A 10 1.03 14.95 18.81
CA PRO A 10 1.95 15.61 17.90
C PRO A 10 2.49 16.90 18.54
N VAL A 11 3.80 17.13 18.44
CA VAL A 11 4.46 18.36 18.90
C VAL A 11 5.42 18.79 17.81
N SER A 12 5.19 19.98 17.25
CA SER A 12 5.97 20.44 16.10
C SER A 12 7.43 20.69 16.47
N GLY A 13 8.35 20.31 15.58
CA GLY A 13 9.79 20.46 15.80
C GLY A 13 10.41 19.46 16.78
N HIS A 14 9.60 18.61 17.42
CA HIS A 14 10.09 17.67 18.44
C HIS A 14 11.03 16.62 17.83
N LEU A 15 10.70 16.09 16.64
CA LEU A 15 11.53 15.07 15.98
C LEU A 15 12.92 15.60 15.64
N GLN A 16 12.99 16.80 15.06
CA GLN A 16 14.24 17.46 14.65
C GLN A 16 15.12 17.71 15.87
N GLN A 17 14.53 18.16 16.98
CA GLN A 17 15.25 18.34 18.25
C GLN A 17 15.78 17.02 18.82
N GLN A 18 15.01 15.94 18.74
CA GLN A 18 15.48 14.62 19.18
C GLN A 18 16.66 14.15 18.32
N LEU A 19 16.54 14.19 17.00
CA LEU A 19 17.57 13.72 16.08
C LEU A 19 18.86 14.56 16.13
N ALA A 20 18.76 15.87 16.38
CA ALA A 20 19.93 16.72 16.60
C ALA A 20 20.79 16.26 17.80
N ASN A 21 20.18 15.61 18.79
CA ASN A 21 20.85 15.14 20.01
C ASN A 21 21.24 13.65 19.96
N MET A 22 21.05 12.98 18.83
CA MET A 22 21.34 11.55 18.63
C MET A 22 22.55 11.37 17.71
N PRO A 23 23.78 11.18 18.26
CA PRO A 23 25.03 11.21 17.49
C PRO A 23 25.11 10.18 16.36
N GLU A 24 24.40 9.06 16.48
CA GLU A 24 24.34 7.99 15.50
C GLU A 24 23.79 8.44 14.14
N PHE A 25 22.94 9.47 14.10
CA PHE A 25 22.43 10.05 12.85
C PHE A 25 23.42 10.99 12.15
N HIS A 26 24.46 11.45 12.85
CA HIS A 26 25.44 12.43 12.35
C HIS A 26 26.83 11.84 12.16
N ARG A 27 26.92 10.51 12.11
CA ARG A 27 28.17 9.81 11.85
C ARG A 27 28.60 9.99 10.40
N PRO A 28 29.92 9.98 10.09
CA PRO A 28 30.42 10.12 8.72
C PRO A 28 29.90 9.06 7.74
N GLU A 29 29.50 7.88 8.24
CA GLU A 29 28.96 6.80 7.41
C GLU A 29 27.46 6.97 7.09
N MET A 30 26.78 7.92 7.73
CA MET A 30 25.37 8.24 7.48
C MET A 30 25.25 9.30 6.37
N PRO A 31 24.19 9.24 5.55
CA PRO A 31 23.91 10.32 4.61
C PRO A 31 23.50 11.60 5.35
N ASP A 32 23.80 12.74 4.74
CA ASP A 32 23.12 14.00 5.09
C ASP A 32 21.62 13.86 4.83
N PHE A 33 20.79 14.44 5.70
CA PHE A 33 19.34 14.41 5.55
C PHE A 33 18.72 15.76 5.90
N THR A 34 17.59 16.07 5.24
CA THR A 34 16.75 17.23 5.56
C THR A 34 15.38 16.73 5.99
N ILE A 35 14.82 17.31 7.07
CA ILE A 35 13.49 16.95 7.57
C ILE A 35 12.50 18.03 7.16
N HIS A 36 11.51 17.66 6.38
CA HIS A 36 10.31 18.44 6.13
C HIS A 36 9.16 17.89 6.99
N GLU A 37 8.75 18.64 8.01
CA GLU A 37 7.65 18.25 8.89
C GLU A 37 6.34 18.87 8.40
N TYR A 38 5.32 18.03 8.22
CA TYR A 38 4.02 18.46 7.72
C TYR A 38 3.27 19.24 8.80
N GLN A 39 2.54 20.26 8.38
CA GLN A 39 1.75 21.12 9.26
C GLN A 39 0.31 21.21 8.75
N PRO A 40 -0.68 20.64 9.46
CA PRO A 40 -0.53 19.84 10.68
C PRO A 40 0.12 18.46 10.42
N LEU A 41 0.61 17.81 11.47
CA LEU A 41 0.92 16.38 11.41
C LEU A 41 -0.37 15.59 11.18
N ILE A 42 -0.26 14.50 10.43
CA ILE A 42 -1.40 13.68 10.01
C ILE A 42 -1.40 12.38 10.82
N ASP A 43 -2.51 12.09 11.50
CA ASP A 43 -2.74 10.74 12.05
C ASP A 43 -3.01 9.79 10.88
N SER A 44 -2.29 8.67 10.81
CA SER A 44 -2.46 7.73 9.71
C SER A 44 -3.89 7.18 9.58
N SER A 45 -4.64 7.10 10.68
CA SER A 45 -6.04 6.65 10.66
C SER A 45 -7.00 7.66 10.02
N ASP A 46 -6.62 8.94 9.98
CA ASP A 46 -7.39 10.03 9.36
C ASP A 46 -6.98 10.29 7.90
N MET A 47 -6.04 9.51 7.36
CA MET A 47 -5.54 9.73 6.01
C MET A 47 -6.58 9.49 4.92
N THR A 48 -6.44 10.30 3.87
CA THR A 48 -7.28 10.32 2.68
C THR A 48 -6.42 10.25 1.41
N PRO A 49 -7.02 10.00 0.24
CA PRO A 49 -6.29 10.06 -1.03
C PRO A 49 -5.65 11.42 -1.34
N GLN A 50 -6.16 12.52 -0.76
CA GLN A 50 -5.54 13.85 -0.84
C GLN A 50 -4.20 13.92 -0.11
N ASP A 51 -4.05 13.19 0.99
CA ASP A 51 -2.80 13.13 1.74
C ASP A 51 -1.75 12.37 0.94
N TRP A 52 -2.13 11.27 0.27
CA TRP A 52 -1.25 10.58 -0.69
C TRP A 52 -0.80 11.51 -1.82
N GLN A 53 -1.72 12.33 -2.35
CA GLN A 53 -1.39 13.33 -3.36
C GLN A 53 -0.40 14.37 -2.87
N SER A 54 -0.58 14.86 -1.64
CA SER A 54 0.33 15.82 -1.01
C SER A 54 1.74 15.24 -0.87
N ILE A 55 1.84 13.98 -0.40
CA ILE A 55 3.14 13.28 -0.26
C ILE A 55 3.81 13.09 -1.63
N ALA A 56 3.08 12.63 -2.64
CA ALA A 56 3.64 12.40 -3.97
C ALA A 56 4.14 13.71 -4.61
N GLU A 57 3.41 14.81 -4.39
CA GLU A 57 3.75 16.13 -4.90
C GLU A 57 4.97 16.73 -4.17
N ASP A 58 5.10 16.52 -2.86
CA ASP A 58 6.29 16.93 -2.10
C ASP A 58 7.55 16.20 -2.57
N ILE A 59 7.44 14.88 -2.83
CA ILE A 59 8.52 14.09 -3.45
C ILE A 59 8.87 14.69 -4.82
N ARG A 60 7.88 15.00 -5.66
CA ARG A 60 8.09 15.57 -7.00
C ARG A 60 8.85 16.89 -6.94
N GLN A 61 8.44 17.80 -6.06
CA GLN A 61 9.05 19.13 -5.91
C GLN A 61 10.50 19.07 -5.43
N ASN A 62 10.86 18.02 -4.69
CA ASN A 62 12.19 17.82 -4.16
C ASN A 62 12.99 16.76 -4.93
N TYR A 63 12.46 16.23 -6.03
CA TYR A 63 12.99 15.04 -6.68
C TYR A 63 14.44 15.20 -7.15
N ASP A 64 14.77 16.35 -7.76
CA ASP A 64 16.12 16.60 -8.28
C ASP A 64 17.12 17.07 -7.22
N ARG A 65 16.63 17.42 -6.02
CA ARG A 65 17.44 17.98 -4.94
C ARG A 65 18.06 16.92 -4.02
N TYR A 66 17.49 15.72 -3.98
CA TYR A 66 17.89 14.65 -3.08
C TYR A 66 18.07 13.31 -3.81
N ASP A 67 18.87 12.41 -3.25
CA ASP A 67 19.17 11.10 -3.86
C ASP A 67 18.16 10.00 -3.47
N GLY A 68 17.34 10.24 -2.44
CA GLY A 68 16.33 9.31 -1.96
C GLY A 68 15.38 9.98 -0.96
N PHE A 69 14.27 9.30 -0.65
CA PHE A 69 13.21 9.83 0.20
C PHE A 69 12.86 8.83 1.29
N VAL A 70 12.75 9.30 2.53
CA VAL A 70 12.19 8.54 3.65
C VAL A 70 10.93 9.23 4.13
N ILE A 71 9.80 8.53 4.09
CA ILE A 71 8.49 9.04 4.51
C ILE A 71 8.19 8.46 5.90
N LEU A 72 8.26 9.32 6.93
CA LEU A 72 7.85 8.95 8.27
C LEU A 72 6.33 8.98 8.38
N HIS A 73 5.75 7.87 8.82
CA HIS A 73 4.32 7.62 8.71
C HIS A 73 3.78 6.83 9.92
N GLY A 74 2.53 7.10 10.33
CA GLY A 74 1.84 6.29 11.33
C GLY A 74 1.56 4.87 10.83
N THR A 75 1.57 3.86 11.70
CA THR A 75 1.59 2.46 11.23
C THR A 75 0.24 1.96 10.70
N ASP A 76 -0.89 2.56 11.09
CA ASP A 76 -2.23 2.01 10.79
C ASP A 76 -2.55 1.94 9.31
N THR A 77 -2.17 2.94 8.53
CA THR A 77 -2.44 2.99 7.07
C THR A 77 -1.18 3.05 6.22
N MET A 78 -0.01 2.79 6.81
CA MET A 78 1.29 2.86 6.13
C MET A 78 1.35 2.01 4.86
N ALA A 79 0.77 0.80 4.90
CA ALA A 79 0.70 -0.10 3.75
C ALA A 79 -0.18 0.45 2.61
N PHE A 80 -1.26 1.18 2.93
CA PHE A 80 -2.08 1.87 1.93
C PHE A 80 -1.28 3.00 1.27
N THR A 81 -0.63 3.86 2.05
CA THR A 81 0.19 4.96 1.51
C THR A 81 1.34 4.43 0.64
N ALA A 82 2.06 3.41 1.10
CA ALA A 82 3.12 2.78 0.32
C ALA A 82 2.59 2.17 -0.99
N SER A 83 1.40 1.57 -0.96
CA SER A 83 0.74 1.04 -2.15
C SER A 83 0.33 2.16 -3.12
N ALA A 84 -0.32 3.22 -2.63
CA ALA A 84 -0.76 4.35 -3.44
C ALA A 84 0.41 5.04 -4.15
N LEU A 85 1.47 5.38 -3.41
CA LEU A 85 2.65 6.02 -3.96
C LEU A 85 3.31 5.16 -5.06
N SER A 86 3.29 3.83 -4.93
CA SER A 86 3.85 2.95 -5.97
C SER A 86 3.18 3.12 -7.34
N PHE A 87 1.86 3.37 -7.36
CA PHE A 87 1.12 3.64 -8.59
C PHE A 87 1.28 5.08 -9.06
N MET A 88 1.34 6.03 -8.13
CA MET A 88 1.45 7.46 -8.42
C MET A 88 2.80 7.86 -9.02
N LEU A 89 3.90 7.26 -8.54
CA LEU A 89 5.26 7.61 -8.93
C LEU A 89 5.73 6.75 -10.12
N GLU A 90 5.27 7.07 -11.33
CA GLU A 90 5.72 6.42 -12.56
C GLU A 90 7.16 6.83 -12.91
N ASN A 91 7.95 5.88 -13.43
CA ASN A 91 9.39 6.06 -13.71
C ASN A 91 10.23 6.44 -12.49
N LEU A 92 9.83 5.99 -11.30
CA LEU A 92 10.61 6.21 -10.09
C LEU A 92 12.01 5.59 -10.25
N ALA A 93 13.03 6.44 -10.13
CA ALA A 93 14.44 6.08 -10.29
C ALA A 93 15.24 6.20 -8.98
N LYS A 94 14.64 6.78 -7.93
CA LYS A 94 15.23 6.99 -6.60
C LYS A 94 14.46 6.18 -5.55
N PRO A 95 15.11 5.71 -4.47
CA PRO A 95 14.40 4.98 -3.42
C PRO A 95 13.42 5.88 -2.67
N VAL A 96 12.21 5.37 -2.46
CA VAL A 96 11.21 5.97 -1.55
C VAL A 96 10.88 4.92 -0.49
N ILE A 97 11.29 5.17 0.75
CA ILE A 97 11.10 4.24 1.87
C ILE A 97 10.09 4.83 2.85
N VAL A 98 8.94 4.18 2.98
CA VAL A 98 7.96 4.49 4.03
C VAL A 98 8.34 3.73 5.30
N THR A 99 8.43 4.42 6.43
CA THR A 99 8.77 3.80 7.72
C THR A 99 8.10 4.53 8.88
N GLY A 100 8.20 3.97 10.08
CA GLY A 100 7.62 4.54 11.29
C GLY A 100 8.01 3.72 12.51
N SER A 101 7.17 3.76 13.54
CA SER A 101 7.43 3.08 14.80
C SER A 101 6.14 2.78 15.56
N GLN A 102 6.14 1.69 16.32
CA GLN A 102 5.08 1.40 17.30
C GLN A 102 5.26 2.24 18.57
N ILE A 103 6.51 2.51 18.95
CA ILE A 103 6.85 3.31 20.14
C ILE A 103 7.51 4.62 19.67
N PRO A 104 7.03 5.80 20.11
CA PRO A 104 7.62 7.08 19.72
C PRO A 104 9.12 7.17 19.97
N LEU A 105 9.85 7.84 19.08
CA LEU A 105 11.32 7.94 19.09
C LEU A 105 11.91 8.34 20.46
N ALA A 106 11.24 9.23 21.20
CA ALA A 106 11.70 9.75 22.47
C ALA A 106 11.56 8.77 23.66
N GLU A 107 10.85 7.64 23.48
CA GLU A 107 10.57 6.68 24.55
C GLU A 107 11.63 5.56 24.61
N LEU A 108 11.86 5.03 25.81
CA LEU A 108 12.80 3.93 26.01
C LEU A 108 12.33 2.67 25.27
N ARG A 109 13.27 1.99 24.59
CA ARG A 109 13.03 0.82 23.72
C ARG A 109 12.20 1.14 22.47
N SER A 110 12.22 2.39 22.00
CA SER A 110 11.63 2.75 20.71
C SER A 110 12.25 1.96 19.55
N ASP A 111 11.39 1.40 18.71
CA ASP A 111 11.75 0.86 17.41
C ASP A 111 11.99 1.96 16.35
N GLY A 112 11.56 3.20 16.63
CA GLY A 112 11.68 4.33 15.71
C GLY A 112 13.11 4.77 15.43
N GLN A 113 14.01 4.66 16.41
CA GLN A 113 15.42 4.97 16.22
C GLN A 113 16.03 4.03 15.17
N GLN A 114 15.87 2.72 15.36
CA GLN A 114 16.44 1.71 14.47
C GLN A 114 15.76 1.72 13.09
N ASN A 115 14.44 1.87 13.03
CA ASN A 115 13.70 1.93 11.77
C ASN A 115 14.12 3.14 10.92
N LEU A 116 14.20 4.34 11.50
CA LEU A 116 14.61 5.54 10.77
C LEU A 116 16.09 5.48 10.36
N LEU A 117 16.98 5.09 11.28
CA LEU A 117 18.41 5.00 11.02
C LEU A 117 18.71 4.05 9.85
N ASN A 118 18.12 2.85 9.88
CA ASN A 118 18.29 1.87 8.81
C ASN A 118 17.64 2.33 7.50
N SER A 119 16.48 3.02 7.55
CA SER A 119 15.84 3.53 6.33
C SER A 119 16.72 4.56 5.62
N LEU A 120 17.31 5.50 6.37
CA LEU A 120 18.28 6.46 5.81
C LEU A 120 19.50 5.74 5.23
N TYR A 121 20.09 4.81 5.99
CA TYR A 121 21.27 4.07 5.56
C TYR A 121 21.01 3.22 4.30
N VAL A 122 19.87 2.53 4.24
CA VAL A 122 19.45 1.72 3.09
C VAL A 122 19.16 2.58 1.87
N ALA A 123 18.48 3.72 2.03
CA ALA A 123 18.21 4.65 0.93
C ALA A 123 19.50 5.14 0.26
N ALA A 124 20.54 5.44 1.05
CA ALA A 124 21.81 5.94 0.53
C ALA A 124 22.74 4.84 -0.03
N ASN A 125 22.87 3.71 0.69
CA ASN A 125 23.90 2.71 0.39
C ASN A 125 23.38 1.49 -0.37
N TYR A 126 22.08 1.22 -0.29
CA TYR A 126 21.44 0.10 -0.95
C TYR A 126 20.20 0.53 -1.75
N PRO A 127 20.28 1.57 -2.60
CA PRO A 127 19.11 2.14 -3.26
C PRO A 127 18.37 1.07 -4.09
N ILE A 128 17.06 1.01 -3.88
CA ILE A 128 16.11 0.24 -4.68
C ILE A 128 15.07 1.23 -5.19
N SER A 129 14.99 1.42 -6.51
CA SER A 129 14.11 2.41 -7.17
C SER A 129 12.65 1.94 -7.18
N GLU A 130 12.10 1.71 -6.00
CA GLU A 130 10.71 1.34 -5.76
C GLU A 130 10.18 2.11 -4.54
N VAL A 131 8.86 2.20 -4.42
CA VAL A 131 8.25 2.54 -3.13
C VAL A 131 8.29 1.29 -2.26
N SER A 132 9.00 1.38 -1.15
CA SER A 132 9.23 0.28 -0.22
C SER A 132 8.79 0.64 1.19
N LEU A 133 8.56 -0.37 2.02
CA LEU A 133 8.22 -0.20 3.43
C LEU A 133 9.31 -0.86 4.27
N PHE A 134 9.96 -0.08 5.14
CA PHE A 134 10.96 -0.61 6.07
C PHE A 134 10.38 -0.73 7.47
N PHE A 135 10.42 -1.93 8.04
CA PHE A 135 10.01 -2.17 9.42
C PHE A 135 10.73 -3.40 9.98
N ASN A 136 11.15 -3.33 11.25
CA ASN A 136 11.70 -4.49 11.98
C ASN A 136 12.79 -5.22 11.18
N ASN A 137 13.84 -4.48 10.81
CA ASN A 137 15.00 -4.98 10.05
C ASN A 137 14.69 -5.55 8.66
N THR A 138 13.51 -5.30 8.10
CA THR A 138 13.11 -5.86 6.81
C THR A 138 12.59 -4.76 5.89
N LEU A 139 13.03 -4.77 4.64
CA LEU A 139 12.55 -3.89 3.58
C LEU A 139 11.62 -4.68 2.66
N TYR A 140 10.36 -4.29 2.58
CA TYR A 140 9.35 -4.91 1.74
C TYR A 140 9.03 -4.04 0.53
N ARG A 141 8.55 -4.65 -0.57
CA ARG A 141 7.90 -3.90 -1.65
C ARG A 141 6.60 -3.29 -1.11
N GLY A 142 6.42 -1.98 -1.25
CA GLY A 142 5.33 -1.23 -0.60
C GLY A 142 3.94 -1.78 -0.92
N ASN A 143 3.66 -2.01 -2.21
CA ASN A 143 2.39 -2.55 -2.71
C ASN A 143 2.20 -4.07 -2.52
N ARG A 144 3.06 -4.72 -1.73
CA ARG A 144 2.89 -6.10 -1.28
C ARG A 144 2.67 -6.22 0.22
N THR A 145 2.68 -5.08 0.93
CA THR A 145 2.60 -5.05 2.39
C THR A 145 1.17 -5.00 2.91
N THR A 146 0.98 -5.55 4.11
CA THR A 146 -0.20 -5.37 4.96
C THR A 146 0.23 -5.33 6.42
N LYS A 147 -0.52 -4.64 7.29
CA LYS A 147 -0.27 -4.63 8.73
C LYS A 147 -0.80 -5.95 9.33
N ALA A 148 0.10 -6.87 9.65
CA ALA A 148 -0.21 -8.20 10.14
C ALA A 148 -0.37 -8.27 11.67
N HIS A 149 0.30 -7.39 12.42
CA HIS A 149 0.26 -7.37 13.88
C HIS A 149 0.18 -5.94 14.42
N ALA A 150 -0.77 -5.69 15.32
CA ALA A 150 -0.97 -4.37 15.92
C ALA A 150 -0.10 -4.12 17.16
N ASP A 151 0.23 -5.16 17.94
CA ASP A 151 0.95 -5.02 19.22
C ASP A 151 2.44 -5.40 19.14
N GLY A 152 2.84 -6.15 18.11
CA GLY A 152 4.22 -6.61 17.94
C GLY A 152 5.08 -5.62 17.15
N PHE A 153 6.40 -5.67 17.35
CA PHE A 153 7.35 -4.95 16.48
C PHE A 153 7.41 -5.52 15.06
N ASN A 154 7.07 -6.79 14.87
CA ASN A 154 6.89 -7.38 13.55
C ASN A 154 5.50 -7.02 12.97
N ALA A 155 5.25 -5.72 12.81
CA ALA A 155 3.91 -5.19 12.54
C ALA A 155 3.43 -5.45 11.10
N PHE A 156 4.36 -5.53 10.13
CA PHE A 156 4.05 -5.66 8.71
C PHE A 156 4.51 -7.00 8.14
N ALA A 157 3.78 -7.47 7.14
CA ALA A 157 4.14 -8.66 6.36
C ALA A 157 3.94 -8.40 4.86
N SER A 158 4.64 -9.19 4.05
CA SER A 158 4.44 -9.30 2.60
C SER A 158 4.09 -10.75 2.27
N PRO A 159 2.80 -11.15 2.36
CA PRO A 159 2.42 -12.57 2.40
C PRO A 159 2.69 -13.33 1.09
N ASN A 160 2.70 -12.62 -0.04
CA ASN A 160 2.78 -13.21 -1.38
C ASN A 160 4.07 -12.83 -2.15
N LEU A 161 5.00 -12.11 -1.52
CA LEU A 161 6.30 -11.78 -2.11
C LEU A 161 7.37 -11.76 -1.01
N SER A 162 8.55 -12.32 -1.29
CA SER A 162 9.71 -12.20 -0.41
C SER A 162 10.09 -10.72 -0.20
N ALA A 163 10.70 -10.42 0.94
CA ALA A 163 11.26 -9.09 1.20
C ALA A 163 12.30 -8.72 0.12
N LEU A 164 12.57 -7.42 -0.04
CA LEU A 164 13.60 -6.93 -0.94
C LEU A 164 14.98 -7.03 -0.30
N LEU A 165 15.05 -6.78 1.01
CA LEU A 165 16.30 -6.72 1.78
C LEU A 165 16.04 -7.02 3.26
N GLU A 166 17.03 -7.63 3.90
CA GLU A 166 17.11 -7.82 5.36
C GLU A 166 18.30 -7.03 5.92
N ALA A 167 18.06 -6.22 6.94
CA ALA A 167 19.04 -5.38 7.62
C ALA A 167 19.43 -5.99 8.98
N GLY A 168 20.15 -7.11 8.93
CA GLY A 168 20.78 -7.75 10.08
C GLY A 168 22.19 -7.19 10.36
N ILE A 169 23.07 -7.99 10.99
CA ILE A 169 24.49 -7.65 11.15
C ILE A 169 25.13 -7.31 9.78
N HIS A 170 24.74 -8.06 8.76
CA HIS A 170 25.00 -7.74 7.37
C HIS A 170 23.68 -7.43 6.68
N ILE A 171 23.70 -6.38 5.87
CA ILE A 171 22.58 -6.06 4.99
C ILE A 171 22.61 -7.01 3.79
N ARG A 172 21.53 -7.76 3.59
CA ARG A 172 21.39 -8.76 2.54
C ARG A 172 20.23 -8.39 1.61
N ARG A 173 20.54 -8.13 0.33
CA ARG A 173 19.52 -8.08 -0.72
C ARG A 173 19.03 -9.50 -1.02
N LEU A 174 17.73 -9.68 -1.09
CA LEU A 174 17.12 -10.96 -1.45
C LEU A 174 16.93 -11.02 -2.98
N ASN A 175 16.83 -12.22 -3.53
CA ASN A 175 16.66 -12.44 -4.97
C ASN A 175 15.20 -12.28 -5.40
N THR A 176 14.58 -11.16 -5.00
CA THR A 176 13.20 -10.83 -5.31
C THR A 176 13.13 -10.22 -6.71
N PRO A 177 12.27 -10.70 -7.62
CA PRO A 177 12.18 -10.17 -8.97
C PRO A 177 11.90 -8.67 -8.97
N PRO A 178 12.57 -7.88 -9.84
CA PRO A 178 12.37 -6.44 -9.91
C PRO A 178 10.93 -6.11 -10.33
N ALA A 179 10.40 -4.99 -9.84
CA ALA A 179 9.14 -4.46 -10.34
C ALA A 179 9.30 -4.00 -11.81
N PRO A 180 8.19 -3.92 -12.58
CA PRO A 180 8.22 -3.26 -13.88
C PRO A 180 8.76 -1.83 -13.75
N ALA A 181 9.87 -1.55 -14.45
CA ALA A 181 10.49 -0.24 -14.49
C ALA A 181 10.13 0.47 -15.80
N GLY A 182 9.70 1.72 -15.70
CA GLY A 182 9.54 2.57 -16.87
C GLY A 182 10.84 3.30 -17.23
N GLN A 183 10.85 3.97 -18.38
CA GLN A 183 11.96 4.80 -18.84
C GLN A 183 11.52 6.26 -18.89
N GLY A 184 12.40 7.17 -18.47
CA GLY A 184 12.20 8.61 -18.56
C GLY A 184 12.21 9.31 -17.20
N GLU A 185 11.77 10.56 -17.19
CA GLU A 185 11.65 11.38 -15.99
C GLU A 185 10.50 10.89 -15.10
N LEU A 186 10.60 11.19 -13.79
CA LEU A 186 9.53 10.91 -12.84
C LEU A 186 8.24 11.60 -13.29
N LYS A 187 7.18 10.80 -13.41
CA LYS A 187 5.83 11.31 -13.62
C LYS A 187 4.96 10.98 -12.42
N VAL A 188 4.43 12.02 -11.78
CA VAL A 188 3.48 11.88 -10.68
C VAL A 188 2.06 11.94 -11.22
N HIS A 189 1.32 10.84 -11.06
CA HIS A 189 -0.08 10.76 -11.44
C HIS A 189 -0.99 11.27 -10.34
N THR A 190 -2.09 11.90 -10.76
CA THR A 190 -3.11 12.38 -9.82
C THR A 190 -3.98 11.23 -9.34
N ILE A 191 -4.21 11.18 -8.02
CA ILE A 191 -5.24 10.35 -7.38
C ILE A 191 -6.26 11.27 -6.71
N THR A 192 -7.54 10.89 -6.84
CA THR A 192 -8.68 11.55 -6.18
C THR A 192 -9.50 10.50 -5.43
N PRO A 193 -10.31 10.89 -4.43
CA PRO A 193 -11.20 9.95 -3.75
C PRO A 193 -12.16 9.26 -4.73
N GLN A 194 -12.30 7.95 -4.59
CA GLN A 194 -13.22 7.17 -5.40
C GLN A 194 -14.21 6.41 -4.50
N PRO A 195 -15.50 6.35 -4.88
CA PRO A 195 -16.50 5.59 -4.14
C PRO A 195 -16.31 4.09 -4.42
N ILE A 196 -15.52 3.43 -3.57
CA ILE A 196 -15.18 2.02 -3.68
C ILE A 196 -15.75 1.26 -2.48
N GLY A 197 -16.52 0.21 -2.73
CA GLY A 197 -16.97 -0.72 -1.69
C GLY A 197 -15.93 -1.82 -1.45
N VAL A 198 -15.75 -2.24 -0.20
CA VAL A 198 -14.97 -3.43 0.16
C VAL A 198 -15.85 -4.37 0.97
N VAL A 199 -16.13 -5.55 0.43
CA VAL A 199 -17.10 -6.51 1.01
C VAL A 199 -16.40 -7.81 1.32
N THR A 200 -16.63 -8.33 2.52
CA THR A 200 -16.19 -9.68 2.89
C THR A 200 -17.36 -10.64 2.72
N ILE A 201 -17.15 -11.70 1.94
CA ILE A 201 -18.13 -12.76 1.76
C ILE A 201 -18.10 -13.68 2.99
N TYR A 202 -19.28 -13.97 3.55
CA TYR A 202 -19.46 -14.89 4.67
C TYR A 202 -20.65 -15.83 4.43
N PRO A 203 -20.71 -17.01 5.10
CA PRO A 203 -21.77 -17.98 4.85
C PRO A 203 -23.14 -17.37 5.15
N GLY A 204 -24.01 -17.31 4.14
CA GLY A 204 -25.34 -16.70 4.28
C GLY A 204 -25.41 -15.19 4.03
N ILE A 205 -24.37 -14.55 3.50
CA ILE A 205 -24.48 -13.17 3.00
C ILE A 205 -25.64 -13.06 2.00
N SER A 206 -26.56 -12.11 2.21
CA SER A 206 -27.73 -11.94 1.36
C SER A 206 -27.43 -11.06 0.14
N ALA A 207 -28.19 -11.26 -0.94
CA ALA A 207 -28.12 -10.39 -2.11
C ALA A 207 -28.43 -8.91 -1.75
N ASP A 208 -29.30 -8.67 -0.76
CA ASP A 208 -29.66 -7.33 -0.29
C ASP A 208 -28.46 -6.56 0.28
N VAL A 209 -27.58 -7.23 1.03
CA VAL A 209 -26.36 -6.61 1.57
C VAL A 209 -25.48 -6.14 0.42
N VAL A 210 -25.27 -7.00 -0.58
CA VAL A 210 -24.46 -6.68 -1.77
C VAL A 210 -25.10 -5.58 -2.60
N ARG A 211 -26.42 -5.64 -2.80
CA ARG A 211 -27.19 -4.59 -3.49
C ARG A 211 -27.00 -3.23 -2.85
N ASN A 212 -26.96 -3.15 -1.52
CA ASN A 212 -26.72 -1.90 -0.80
C ASN A 212 -25.31 -1.34 -1.06
N PHE A 213 -24.28 -2.19 -1.09
CA PHE A 213 -22.92 -1.79 -1.47
C PHE A 213 -22.80 -1.34 -2.92
N LEU A 214 -23.70 -1.78 -3.80
CA LEU A 214 -23.71 -1.44 -5.23
C LEU A 214 -24.62 -0.24 -5.56
N ARG A 215 -25.17 0.43 -4.56
CA ARG A 215 -25.92 1.68 -4.78
C ARG A 215 -24.95 2.80 -5.18
N GLN A 216 -25.42 3.67 -6.07
CA GLN A 216 -24.67 4.85 -6.49
C GLN A 216 -24.27 5.69 -5.26
N PRO A 217 -23.07 6.32 -5.27
CA PRO A 217 -22.20 6.59 -6.42
C PRO A 217 -21.10 5.55 -6.69
N VAL A 218 -21.19 4.32 -6.17
CA VAL A 218 -20.11 3.32 -6.24
C VAL A 218 -19.66 3.03 -7.66
N LYS A 219 -18.33 3.10 -7.88
CA LYS A 219 -17.66 2.85 -9.17
C LYS A 219 -16.89 1.54 -9.20
N ALA A 220 -16.50 1.01 -8.05
CA ALA A 220 -15.84 -0.28 -7.97
C ALA A 220 -16.18 -1.01 -6.66
N LEU A 221 -16.06 -2.33 -6.70
CA LEU A 221 -16.30 -3.21 -5.55
C LEU A 221 -15.15 -4.21 -5.43
N ILE A 222 -14.51 -4.27 -4.28
CA ILE A 222 -13.58 -5.34 -3.91
C ILE A 222 -14.38 -6.40 -3.15
N LEU A 223 -14.41 -7.62 -3.69
CA LEU A 223 -14.97 -8.80 -3.04
C LEU A 223 -13.84 -9.60 -2.40
N ARG A 224 -13.89 -9.81 -1.09
CA ARG A 224 -13.01 -10.75 -0.38
C ARG A 224 -13.74 -12.08 -0.25
N SER A 225 -13.38 -13.02 -1.12
CA SER A 225 -14.02 -14.34 -1.28
C SER A 225 -13.16 -15.49 -0.76
N TYR A 226 -13.73 -16.70 -0.66
CA TYR A 226 -13.07 -17.81 0.03
C TYR A 226 -11.94 -18.44 -0.79
N GLY A 227 -10.86 -18.84 -0.12
CA GLY A 227 -9.81 -19.69 -0.71
C GLY A 227 -9.27 -19.10 -2.01
N VAL A 228 -9.35 -19.87 -3.09
CA VAL A 228 -8.86 -19.47 -4.42
C VAL A 228 -9.82 -18.55 -5.19
N GLY A 229 -10.82 -17.93 -4.55
CA GLY A 229 -11.73 -16.99 -5.21
C GLY A 229 -13.20 -17.41 -5.25
N ASN A 230 -13.63 -18.31 -4.36
CA ASN A 230 -14.96 -18.92 -4.40
C ASN A 230 -16.01 -18.05 -3.68
N ALA A 231 -17.20 -17.95 -4.29
CA ALA A 231 -18.37 -17.27 -3.72
C ALA A 231 -19.65 -18.13 -3.82
N PRO A 232 -20.70 -17.81 -3.05
CA PRO A 232 -21.99 -18.49 -3.14
C PRO A 232 -22.58 -18.49 -4.55
N GLN A 233 -23.17 -19.63 -4.95
CA GLN A 233 -23.84 -19.80 -6.26
C GLN A 233 -25.31 -19.37 -6.23
N ASN A 234 -25.67 -18.51 -5.28
CA ASN A 234 -27.02 -17.98 -5.20
C ASN A 234 -27.29 -17.10 -6.44
N LYS A 235 -28.39 -17.36 -7.14
CA LYS A 235 -28.72 -16.69 -8.40
C LYS A 235 -28.93 -15.18 -8.23
N GLU A 236 -29.56 -14.75 -7.15
CA GLU A 236 -29.79 -13.32 -6.89
C GLU A 236 -28.47 -12.61 -6.62
N PHE A 237 -27.59 -13.21 -5.81
CA PHE A 237 -26.24 -12.68 -5.56
C PHE A 237 -25.44 -12.49 -6.85
N LEU A 238 -25.39 -13.51 -7.71
CA LEU A 238 -24.68 -13.43 -9.00
C LEU A 238 -25.31 -12.41 -9.94
N ALA A 239 -26.64 -12.29 -9.95
CA ALA A 239 -27.35 -11.31 -10.75
C ALA A 239 -27.03 -9.86 -10.30
N GLU A 240 -26.90 -9.58 -9.01
CA GLU A 240 -26.50 -8.25 -8.52
C GLU A 240 -25.09 -7.86 -9.02
N LEU A 241 -24.15 -8.82 -9.00
CA LEU A 241 -22.79 -8.60 -9.51
C LEU A 241 -22.78 -8.37 -11.02
N GLN A 242 -23.53 -9.19 -11.77
CA GLN A 242 -23.67 -9.03 -13.21
C GLN A 242 -24.25 -7.66 -13.58
N GLN A 243 -25.36 -7.26 -12.95
CA GLN A 243 -25.99 -5.96 -13.18
C GLN A 243 -25.08 -4.79 -12.79
N ALA A 244 -24.23 -4.94 -11.77
CA ALA A 244 -23.21 -3.94 -11.45
C ALA A 244 -22.17 -3.81 -12.56
N SER A 245 -21.62 -4.93 -13.03
CA SER A 245 -20.64 -4.96 -14.12
C SER A 245 -21.19 -4.35 -15.42
N GLU A 246 -22.44 -4.67 -15.78
CA GLU A 246 -23.14 -4.12 -16.95
C GLU A 246 -23.34 -2.59 -16.86
N ARG A 247 -23.49 -2.05 -15.63
CA ARG A 247 -23.55 -0.60 -15.37
C ARG A 247 -22.18 0.08 -15.32
N GLY A 248 -21.10 -0.65 -15.60
CA GLY A 248 -19.74 -0.13 -15.62
C GLY A 248 -19.03 -0.13 -14.25
N ILE A 249 -19.62 -0.74 -13.21
CA ILE A 249 -18.92 -0.92 -11.93
C ILE A 249 -17.83 -1.99 -12.10
N VAL A 250 -16.62 -1.70 -11.63
CA VAL A 250 -15.50 -2.65 -11.68
C VAL A 250 -15.53 -3.54 -10.44
N VAL A 251 -15.78 -4.84 -10.62
CA VAL A 251 -15.83 -5.79 -9.50
C VAL A 251 -14.58 -6.66 -9.49
N VAL A 252 -13.78 -6.59 -8.43
CA VAL A 252 -12.49 -7.26 -8.27
C VAL A 252 -12.60 -8.33 -7.20
N ASN A 253 -12.21 -9.56 -7.52
CA ASN A 253 -12.21 -10.69 -6.60
C ASN A 253 -10.83 -10.89 -5.96
N LEU A 254 -10.75 -10.73 -4.65
CA LEU A 254 -9.60 -11.04 -3.81
C LEU A 254 -9.92 -12.24 -2.91
N THR A 255 -8.88 -12.92 -2.46
CA THR A 255 -9.02 -13.89 -1.38
C THR A 255 -9.10 -13.18 -0.02
N GLN A 256 -9.85 -13.74 0.93
CA GLN A 256 -9.76 -13.36 2.35
C GLN A 256 -8.64 -14.09 3.09
N CYS A 257 -8.00 -15.09 2.47
CA CYS A 257 -6.82 -15.75 3.02
C CYS A 257 -5.64 -14.76 3.16
N ILE A 258 -4.79 -14.98 4.15
CA ILE A 258 -3.61 -14.11 4.42
C ILE A 258 -2.63 -14.15 3.25
N SER A 259 -2.42 -15.33 2.67
CA SER A 259 -1.61 -15.55 1.47
C SER A 259 -2.35 -16.45 0.48
N GLY A 260 -1.87 -16.45 -0.76
CA GLY A 260 -2.44 -17.19 -1.87
C GLY A 260 -2.91 -16.29 -3.01
N LYS A 261 -3.38 -16.93 -4.08
CA LYS A 261 -3.76 -16.31 -5.35
C LYS A 261 -5.17 -16.75 -5.74
N VAL A 262 -5.99 -15.81 -6.18
CA VAL A 262 -7.31 -16.09 -6.79
C VAL A 262 -7.10 -16.74 -8.16
N ASN A 263 -7.79 -17.86 -8.38
CA ASN A 263 -7.85 -18.60 -9.63
C ASN A 263 -9.33 -18.89 -9.95
N MET A 264 -9.93 -18.02 -10.77
CA MET A 264 -11.34 -18.12 -11.14
C MET A 264 -11.62 -19.19 -12.22
N GLY A 265 -10.62 -19.57 -13.02
CA GLY A 265 -10.76 -20.61 -14.05
C GLY A 265 -10.74 -22.05 -13.52
N GLY A 266 -10.21 -22.26 -12.31
CA GLY A 266 -9.98 -23.61 -11.75
C GLY A 266 -11.20 -24.34 -11.17
N TYR A 267 -12.30 -23.64 -10.88
CA TYR A 267 -13.50 -24.21 -10.25
C TYR A 267 -14.80 -23.60 -10.80
N ALA A 268 -15.88 -24.40 -10.86
CA ALA A 268 -17.19 -23.96 -11.35
C ALA A 268 -17.71 -22.68 -10.64
N THR A 269 -17.40 -22.54 -9.35
CA THR A 269 -17.80 -21.39 -8.53
C THR A 269 -17.07 -20.09 -8.89
N GLY A 270 -15.79 -20.18 -9.28
CA GLY A 270 -15.02 -19.04 -9.78
C GLY A 270 -15.46 -18.64 -11.18
N ASN A 271 -15.75 -19.64 -12.02
CA ASN A 271 -16.23 -19.43 -13.38
C ASN A 271 -17.61 -18.72 -13.41
N ALA A 272 -18.49 -18.97 -12.44
CA ALA A 272 -19.75 -18.22 -12.31
C ALA A 272 -19.55 -16.73 -12.00
N LEU A 273 -18.53 -16.37 -11.22
CA LEU A 273 -18.18 -14.97 -10.97
C LEU A 273 -17.63 -14.29 -12.23
N GLU A 274 -16.80 -15.00 -12.99
CA GLU A 274 -16.25 -14.51 -14.26
C GLU A 274 -17.37 -14.20 -15.27
N HIS A 275 -18.34 -15.10 -15.40
CA HIS A 275 -19.53 -14.87 -16.23
C HIS A 275 -20.39 -13.69 -15.76
N ALA A 276 -20.33 -13.33 -14.47
CA ALA A 276 -20.97 -12.14 -13.91
C ALA A 276 -20.12 -10.85 -14.10
N GLY A 277 -19.02 -10.91 -14.87
CA GLY A 277 -18.15 -9.77 -15.16
C GLY A 277 -17.20 -9.40 -14.03
N VAL A 278 -17.02 -10.27 -13.04
CA VAL A 278 -16.03 -10.10 -11.97
C VAL A 278 -14.64 -10.47 -12.49
N ILE A 279 -13.63 -9.68 -12.18
CA ILE A 279 -12.24 -9.93 -12.57
C ILE A 279 -11.40 -10.45 -11.39
N SER A 280 -10.37 -11.23 -11.70
CA SER A 280 -9.42 -11.71 -10.69
C SER A 280 -8.51 -10.57 -10.23
N GLY A 281 -8.31 -10.44 -8.92
CA GLY A 281 -7.23 -9.64 -8.36
C GLY A 281 -5.97 -10.47 -8.05
N PHE A 282 -5.92 -11.73 -8.48
CA PHE A 282 -4.79 -12.63 -8.26
C PHE A 282 -4.37 -12.69 -6.78
N ASP A 283 -3.14 -12.29 -6.47
CA ASP A 283 -2.51 -12.30 -5.15
C ASP A 283 -2.30 -10.88 -4.58
N LEU A 284 -3.05 -9.89 -5.10
CA LEU A 284 -3.09 -8.52 -4.56
C LEU A 284 -3.48 -8.52 -3.08
N THR A 285 -2.83 -7.65 -2.30
CA THR A 285 -3.35 -7.25 -0.99
C THR A 285 -4.58 -6.34 -1.16
N VAL A 286 -5.35 -6.16 -0.08
CA VAL A 286 -6.50 -5.24 -0.09
C VAL A 286 -6.02 -3.80 -0.31
N GLU A 287 -4.89 -3.45 0.31
CA GLU A 287 -4.22 -2.16 0.21
C GLU A 287 -3.83 -1.85 -1.25
N ALA A 288 -3.18 -2.81 -1.92
CA ALA A 288 -2.80 -2.67 -3.31
C ALA A 288 -4.01 -2.60 -4.24
N ALA A 289 -5.02 -3.45 -4.05
CA ALA A 289 -6.23 -3.43 -4.87
C ALA A 289 -7.01 -2.11 -4.73
N LEU A 290 -7.19 -1.62 -3.50
CA LEU A 290 -7.91 -0.38 -3.22
C LEU A 290 -7.21 0.84 -3.84
N THR A 291 -5.90 0.90 -3.68
CA THR A 291 -5.10 2.03 -4.18
C THR A 291 -4.88 1.97 -5.69
N LYS A 292 -4.77 0.77 -6.27
CA LYS A 292 -4.77 0.57 -7.74
C LYS A 292 -6.09 1.00 -8.36
N LEU A 293 -7.23 0.69 -7.74
CA LEU A 293 -8.53 1.18 -8.18
C LEU A 293 -8.63 2.71 -8.07
N HIS A 294 -8.19 3.31 -6.97
CA HIS A 294 -8.12 4.78 -6.85
C HIS A 294 -7.29 5.40 -7.96
N PHE A 295 -6.11 4.82 -8.25
CA PHE A 295 -5.24 5.24 -9.33
C PHE A 295 -5.96 5.18 -10.68
N LEU A 296 -6.44 4.01 -11.08
CA LEU A 296 -7.04 3.79 -12.39
C LEU A 296 -8.33 4.60 -12.60
N LEU A 297 -9.21 4.69 -11.60
CA LEU A 297 -10.46 5.46 -11.66
C LEU A 297 -10.22 6.98 -11.64
N SER A 298 -9.03 7.44 -11.25
CA SER A 298 -8.64 8.85 -11.32
C SER A 298 -8.03 9.22 -12.69
N GLN A 299 -7.81 8.25 -13.57
CA GLN A 299 -7.34 8.48 -14.93
C GLN A 299 -8.51 8.50 -15.92
N ASP A 300 -8.28 9.05 -17.12
CA ASP A 300 -9.24 9.02 -18.22
C ASP A 300 -9.24 7.63 -18.89
N LEU A 301 -9.88 6.66 -18.22
CA LEU A 301 -9.97 5.27 -18.64
C LEU A 301 -11.43 4.79 -18.62
N SER A 302 -11.81 4.00 -19.63
CA SER A 302 -13.09 3.29 -19.63
C SER A 302 -13.11 2.15 -18.61
N ALA A 303 -14.29 1.70 -18.19
CA ALA A 303 -14.43 0.57 -17.28
C ALA A 303 -13.71 -0.70 -17.78
N ASP A 304 -13.73 -0.94 -19.09
CA ASP A 304 -13.04 -2.09 -19.70
C ASP A 304 -11.51 -1.95 -19.67
N GLN A 305 -11.00 -0.73 -19.90
CA GLN A 305 -9.57 -0.45 -19.74
C GLN A 305 -9.13 -0.61 -18.29
N ILE A 306 -9.96 -0.19 -17.33
CA ILE A 306 -9.69 -0.39 -15.90
C ILE A 306 -9.69 -1.89 -15.56
N ARG A 307 -10.68 -2.66 -16.04
CA ARG A 307 -10.72 -4.12 -15.84
C ARG A 307 -9.47 -4.81 -16.37
N ALA A 308 -9.03 -4.43 -17.58
CA ALA A 308 -7.81 -4.96 -18.17
C ALA A 308 -6.57 -4.60 -17.33
N ARG A 309 -6.41 -3.33 -16.96
CA ARG A 309 -5.24 -2.85 -16.19
C ARG A 309 -5.21 -3.35 -14.75
N MET A 310 -6.36 -3.62 -14.13
CA MET A 310 -6.42 -4.24 -12.81
C MET A 310 -5.75 -5.63 -12.79
N GLN A 311 -5.84 -6.36 -13.90
CA GLN A 311 -5.26 -7.70 -14.07
C GLN A 311 -3.81 -7.71 -14.58
N GLN A 312 -3.22 -6.55 -14.84
CA GLN A 312 -1.82 -6.43 -15.29
C GLN A 312 -0.91 -6.04 -14.14
N ASN A 313 0.28 -6.62 -14.06
CA ASN A 313 1.32 -6.21 -13.12
C ASN A 313 1.89 -4.84 -13.51
N LEU A 314 1.49 -3.77 -12.81
CA LEU A 314 1.92 -2.40 -13.15
C LEU A 314 3.21 -2.00 -12.43
N ARG A 315 3.39 -2.45 -11.18
CA ARG A 315 4.38 -1.96 -10.20
C ARG A 315 4.91 -3.08 -9.29
N GLY A 316 4.77 -4.34 -9.69
CA GLY A 316 5.21 -5.50 -8.92
C GLY A 316 4.21 -5.96 -7.86
N GLU A 317 2.98 -5.44 -7.87
CA GLU A 317 1.93 -5.64 -6.87
C GLU A 317 1.22 -6.99 -6.95
N LEU A 318 1.30 -7.66 -8.10
CA LEU A 318 0.67 -8.95 -8.35
C LEU A 318 1.61 -9.87 -9.13
N THR A 319 1.34 -11.18 -9.04
CA THR A 319 2.06 -12.24 -9.75
C THR A 319 1.13 -12.82 -10.80
N GLU A 320 1.45 -12.58 -12.08
CA GLU A 320 0.75 -13.18 -13.21
C GLU A 320 1.00 -14.71 -13.24
N ASP A 321 0.20 -15.45 -14.03
CA ASP A 321 0.44 -16.89 -14.25
C ASP A 321 1.59 -17.14 -15.23
#